data_AF-A0A4R0R8M9-F1
#
_entry.id   AF-A0A4R0R8M9-F1
#
_cell.length_a   1.000
_cell.length_b   1.000
_cell.length_c   1.000
_cell.angle_alpha   90.00
_cell.angle_beta   90.00
_cell.angle_gamma   90.00
#
_symmetry.space_group_name_H-M   'P 1'
#
loop_
_entity.id
_entity.type
_entity.pdbx_description
1 polymer ?
#
loop_
_entity_poly.entity_id
_entity_poly.type
_entity_poly.pdbx_seq_one_letter_code
_entity_poly.pdbx_strand_id
1 'polypeptide(L)'
;MADDTIETYEVEVILAARIKTQKTGTEDAVWEYHVKYAGYNNRFDRWQPVSSFGTDCDRLVNSFWYNVGPPQASWEAGTVVHPSQEWIDEEKQRFRDLFKADGKPTLVKKKSNVAPPSPNA
;
A
#
# COMPACT_ATOMS: atom_id res chain seq x y z
N MET A 1 -12.33 -30.02 -0.12
CA MET A 1 -11.11 -29.50 0.53
C MET A 1 -10.83 -28.19 -0.16
N ALA A 2 -11.07 -27.06 0.52
CA ALA A 2 -10.83 -25.74 -0.06
C ALA A 2 -9.32 -25.52 -0.07
N ASP A 3 -8.76 -25.49 -1.27
CA ASP A 3 -7.39 -25.08 -1.50
C ASP A 3 -7.34 -23.57 -1.25
N ASP A 4 -7.04 -23.18 -0.01
CA ASP A 4 -6.76 -21.81 0.42
C ASP A 4 -5.44 -21.36 -0.24
N THR A 5 -5.46 -21.15 -1.56
CA THR A 5 -4.37 -20.54 -2.32
C THR A 5 -4.35 -19.06 -2.01
N ILE A 6 -3.56 -18.69 -0.99
CA ILE A 6 -3.30 -17.29 -0.65
C ILE A 6 -2.44 -16.70 -1.77
N GLU A 7 -3.10 -16.12 -2.76
CA GLU A 7 -2.45 -15.36 -3.83
C GLU A 7 -1.86 -14.07 -3.25
N THR A 8 -0.58 -13.84 -3.51
CA THR A 8 0.14 -12.63 -3.07
C THR A 8 0.18 -11.65 -4.24
N TYR A 9 -0.19 -10.40 -3.97
CA TYR A 9 -0.32 -9.37 -4.99
C TYR A 9 0.66 -8.25 -4.72
N GLU A 10 1.38 -7.83 -5.75
CA GLU A 10 2.30 -6.71 -5.67
C GLU A 10 1.52 -5.40 -5.62
N VAL A 11 1.86 -4.58 -4.63
CA VAL A 11 1.38 -3.20 -4.53
C VAL A 11 2.13 -2.40 -5.59
N GLU A 12 1.39 -1.84 -6.54
CA GLU A 12 1.92 -0.94 -7.56
C GLU A 12 2.31 0.41 -6.94
N VAL A 13 1.41 0.99 -6.14
CA VAL A 13 1.61 2.32 -5.54
C VAL A 13 0.62 2.58 -4.38
N ILE A 14 1.00 3.47 -3.46
CA ILE A 14 0.09 4.02 -2.43
C ILE A 14 -0.60 5.26 -2.98
N LEU A 15 -1.92 5.25 -3.10
CA LEU A 15 -2.70 6.38 -3.58
C LEU A 15 -3.01 7.41 -2.48
N ALA A 16 -3.11 6.95 -1.23
CA ALA A 16 -3.46 7.80 -0.10
C ALA A 16 -3.05 7.12 1.22
N ALA A 17 -2.92 7.90 2.29
CA ALA A 17 -2.86 7.38 3.65
C ALA A 17 -3.90 8.10 4.52
N ARG A 18 -4.42 7.44 5.55
CA ARG A 18 -5.38 8.01 6.48
C ARG A 18 -5.14 7.53 7.90
N ILE A 19 -5.46 8.37 8.87
CA ILE A 19 -5.42 8.00 10.28
C ILE A 19 -6.65 7.15 10.59
N LYS A 20 -6.45 5.86 10.86
CA LYS A 20 -7.52 4.96 11.32
C LYS A 20 -7.85 5.22 12.79
N THR A 21 -6.80 5.33 13.61
CA THR A 21 -6.92 5.56 15.05
C THR A 21 -5.94 6.64 15.43
N GLN A 22 -6.43 7.71 16.08
CA GLN A 22 -5.57 8.76 16.63
C GLN A 22 -4.69 8.21 17.75
N LYS A 23 -3.55 8.89 17.96
CA LYS A 23 -2.70 8.65 19.12
C LYS A 23 -3.51 8.84 20.40
N THR A 24 -3.69 7.80 21.20
CA THR A 24 -4.39 7.88 22.50
C THR A 24 -3.42 7.55 23.62
N GLY A 25 -3.09 8.55 24.45
CA GLY A 25 -2.11 8.40 25.53
C GLY A 25 -0.73 7.95 25.03
N THR A 26 -0.37 6.70 25.34
CA THR A 26 0.90 6.05 25.01
C THR A 26 0.90 5.29 23.68
N GLU A 27 -0.26 5.10 23.04
CA GLU A 27 -0.37 4.33 21.79
C GLU A 27 -0.21 5.24 20.57
N ASP A 28 0.69 4.90 19.65
CA ASP A 28 0.91 5.63 18.41
C ASP A 28 -0.32 5.60 17.48
N ALA A 29 -0.44 6.63 16.64
CA ALA A 29 -1.53 6.69 15.66
C ALA A 29 -1.43 5.55 14.64
N VAL A 30 -2.54 4.89 14.37
CA VAL A 30 -2.62 3.79 13.40
C VAL A 30 -2.97 4.34 12.03
N TRP A 31 -2.10 4.06 11.06
CA TRP A 31 -2.25 4.51 9.67
C TRP A 31 -2.76 3.38 8.77
N GLU A 32 -3.77 3.70 7.95
CA GLU A 32 -4.20 2.90 6.82
C GLU A 32 -3.76 3.55 5.51
N TYR A 33 -3.38 2.75 4.54
CA TYR A 33 -2.87 3.20 3.25
C TYR A 33 -3.75 2.62 2.15
N HIS A 34 -4.20 3.48 1.25
CA HIS A 34 -4.96 3.10 0.08
C HIS A 34 -3.99 2.60 -0.98
N VAL A 35 -3.95 1.29 -1.21
CA VAL A 35 -3.03 0.69 -2.16
C VAL A 35 -3.70 0.34 -3.47
N LYS A 36 -2.97 0.59 -4.55
CA LYS A 36 -3.28 0.11 -5.88
C LYS A 36 -2.47 -1.16 -6.16
N TYR A 37 -3.16 -2.21 -6.58
CA TYR A 37 -2.52 -3.47 -6.95
C TYR A 37 -2.10 -3.46 -8.43
N ALA A 38 -0.91 -3.98 -8.71
CA ALA A 38 -0.38 -4.08 -10.06
C ALA A 38 -1.18 -5.06 -10.91
N GLY A 39 -1.53 -4.65 -12.14
CA GLY A 39 -2.33 -5.49 -13.04
C GLY A 39 -3.83 -5.54 -12.70
N TYR A 40 -4.28 -4.89 -11.62
CA TYR A 40 -5.68 -4.77 -11.26
C TYR A 40 -6.22 -3.36 -11.52
N ASN A 41 -7.51 -3.30 -11.90
CA ASN A 41 -8.20 -2.03 -12.09
C ASN A 41 -8.40 -1.29 -10.76
N ASN A 42 -8.62 0.02 -10.79
CA ASN A 42 -8.78 0.86 -9.59
C ASN A 42 -9.97 0.45 -8.70
N ARG A 43 -10.87 -0.40 -9.21
CA ARG A 43 -11.97 -0.99 -8.43
C ARG A 43 -11.51 -1.95 -7.34
N PHE A 44 -10.28 -2.44 -7.46
CA PHE A 44 -9.67 -3.37 -6.53
C PHE A 44 -8.78 -2.65 -5.50
N ASP A 45 -8.63 -1.33 -5.62
CA ASP A 45 -7.87 -0.52 -4.68
C ASP A 45 -8.54 -0.59 -3.30
N ARG A 46 -7.74 -0.82 -2.25
CA ARG A 46 -8.24 -1.00 -0.88
C ARG A 46 -7.37 -0.33 0.15
N TRP A 47 -8.01 0.08 1.24
CA TRP A 47 -7.32 0.55 2.45
C TRP A 47 -6.74 -0.64 3.21
N GLN A 48 -5.44 -0.59 3.48
CA GLN A 48 -4.71 -1.62 4.20
C GLN A 48 -3.82 -0.99 5.28
N PRO A 49 -3.75 -1.58 6.49
CA PRO A 49 -2.83 -1.11 7.52
C PRO A 49 -1.38 -1.39 7.11
N VAL A 50 -0.43 -0.65 7.68
CA VAL A 50 1.00 -0.89 7.42
C VAL A 50 1.41 -2.34 7.69
N SER A 51 0.81 -2.95 8.71
CA SER A 51 1.05 -4.33 9.13
C SER A 51 0.63 -5.38 8.11
N SER A 52 -0.27 -5.04 7.18
CA SER A 52 -0.64 -5.92 6.07
C SER A 52 0.42 -5.95 4.98
N PHE A 53 1.23 -4.89 4.88
CA PHE A 53 2.27 -4.83 3.87
C PHE A 53 3.44 -5.74 4.25
N GLY A 54 3.96 -6.46 3.25
CA GLY A 54 5.20 -7.22 3.43
C GLY A 54 6.39 -6.30 3.73
N THR A 55 7.52 -6.90 4.13
CA THR A 55 8.76 -6.18 4.48
C THR A 55 9.24 -5.21 3.38
N ASP A 56 8.95 -5.51 2.12
CA ASP A 56 9.37 -4.74 0.94
C ASP A 56 8.57 -3.45 0.73
N CYS A 57 7.42 -3.30 1.39
CA CYS A 57 6.64 -2.07 1.32
C CYS A 57 7.11 -0.99 2.29
N ASP A 58 8.08 -1.29 3.17
CA ASP A 58 8.67 -0.28 4.05
C ASP A 58 9.31 0.86 3.22
N ARG A 59 9.99 0.51 2.12
CA ARG A 59 10.54 1.49 1.16
C ARG A 59 9.43 2.34 0.52
N LEU A 60 8.30 1.73 0.17
CA LEU A 60 7.16 2.40 -0.45
C LEU A 60 6.50 3.39 0.53
N VAL A 61 6.25 2.93 1.75
CA VAL A 61 5.68 3.76 2.84
C VAL A 61 6.65 4.90 3.20
N ASN A 62 7.95 4.61 3.30
CA ASN A 62 8.95 5.64 3.59
C ASN A 62 9.04 6.67 2.46
N SER A 63 9.03 6.24 1.19
CA SER A 63 9.04 7.16 0.06
C SER A 63 7.77 8.00 -0.02
N PHE A 64 6.62 7.42 0.34
CA PHE A 64 5.35 8.13 0.43
C PHE A 64 5.43 9.26 1.46
N TRP A 65 5.91 8.96 2.68
CA TRP A 65 6.07 9.96 3.73
C TRP A 65 7.14 11.00 3.43
N TYR A 66 8.18 10.63 2.67
CA TYR A 66 9.16 11.58 2.17
C TYR A 66 8.54 12.61 1.22
N ASN A 67 7.56 12.20 0.41
CA ASN A 67 6.87 13.12 -0.50
C ASN A 67 5.74 13.92 0.17
N VAL A 68 4.90 13.27 0.97
CA VAL A 68 3.79 13.91 1.71
C VAL A 68 4.30 14.85 2.81
N GLY A 69 5.45 14.49 3.41
CA GLY A 69 5.96 15.11 4.61
C GLY A 69 5.59 14.30 5.87
N PRO A 70 6.33 14.51 6.97
CA PRO A 70 6.14 13.76 8.20
C PRO A 70 4.73 13.98 8.77
N PRO A 71 4.14 12.95 9.42
CA PRO A 71 2.83 13.07 9.99
C PRO A 71 2.77 14.17 11.05
N GLN A 72 1.86 15.12 10.88
CA GLN A 72 1.69 16.19 11.86
C GLN A 72 0.81 15.73 13.01
N ALA A 73 1.20 16.10 14.24
CA ALA A 73 0.43 15.81 15.44
C ALA A 73 -0.95 16.51 15.48
N SER A 74 -1.17 17.50 14.60
CA SER A 74 -2.43 18.22 14.42
C SER A 74 -3.47 17.43 13.61
N TRP A 75 -3.08 16.30 13.01
CA TRP A 75 -3.99 15.53 12.15
C TRP A 75 -4.95 14.66 12.95
N GLU A 76 -6.23 14.75 12.59
CA GLU A 76 -7.29 14.05 13.29
C GLU A 76 -7.63 12.68 12.68
N ALA A 77 -8.31 11.81 13.43
CA ALA A 77 -8.74 10.51 12.93
C ALA A 77 -9.66 10.71 11.72
N GLY A 78 -9.40 9.98 10.64
CA GLY A 78 -10.07 10.16 9.36
C GLY A 78 -9.44 11.20 8.44
N THR A 79 -8.39 11.92 8.86
CA THR A 79 -7.60 12.78 7.96
C THR A 79 -6.98 11.91 6.88
N VAL A 80 -7.28 12.22 5.63
CA VAL A 80 -6.71 11.56 4.46
C VAL A 80 -5.65 12.46 3.85
N VAL A 81 -4.44 11.93 3.71
CA VAL A 81 -3.32 12.57 3.05
C VAL A 81 -3.08 11.90 1.70
N HIS A 82 -2.86 12.74 0.69
CA HIS A 82 -2.59 12.31 -0.67
C HIS A 82 -1.16 12.71 -1.02
N PRO A 83 -0.36 11.82 -1.62
CA PRO A 83 0.95 12.17 -2.14
C PRO A 83 0.77 13.03 -3.40
N SER A 84 1.86 13.66 -3.83
CA SER A 84 1.86 14.42 -5.08
C SER A 84 1.60 13.47 -6.25
N GLN A 85 0.84 13.92 -7.25
CA GLN A 85 0.55 13.11 -8.44
C GLN A 85 1.85 12.69 -9.16
N GLU A 86 2.85 13.56 -9.15
CA GLU A 86 4.19 13.29 -9.68
C GLU A 86 4.81 12.05 -9.02
N TRP A 87 4.74 11.94 -7.69
CA TRP A 87 5.26 10.77 -6.98
C TRP A 87 4.50 9.49 -7.33
N ILE A 88 3.17 9.57 -7.49
CA ILE A 88 2.35 8.43 -7.91
C ILE A 88 2.81 7.94 -9.29
N ASP A 89 3.01 8.87 -10.23
CA ASP A 89 3.45 8.53 -11.58
C ASP A 89 4.89 7.99 -11.61
N GLU A 90 5.81 8.57 -10.83
CA GLU A 90 7.18 8.08 -10.68
C GLU A 90 7.23 6.68 -10.07
N GLU A 91 6.46 6.41 -9.01
CA GLU A 91 6.44 5.09 -8.37
C GLU A 91 5.78 4.04 -9.27
N LYS A 92 4.69 4.40 -9.98
CA LYS A 92 4.12 3.54 -11.03
C LYS A 92 5.11 3.27 -12.15
N GLN A 93 5.92 4.25 -12.54
CA GLN A 93 6.93 4.07 -13.57
C GLN A 93 8.07 3.18 -13.07
N ARG A 94 8.54 3.40 -11.84
CA ARG A 94 9.55 2.56 -11.20
C ARG A 94 9.09 1.13 -11.05
N PHE A 95 7.83 0.92 -10.65
CA PHE A 95 7.22 -0.40 -10.62
C PHE A 95 7.23 -1.04 -12.01
N ARG A 96 6.77 -0.31 -13.05
CA ARG A 96 6.79 -0.80 -14.44
C ARG A 96 8.19 -1.10 -14.95
N ASP A 97 9.19 -0.31 -14.56
CA ASP A 97 10.59 -0.50 -14.95
C ASP A 97 11.19 -1.74 -14.27
N LEU A 98 10.97 -1.91 -12.97
CA LEU A 98 11.34 -3.12 -12.23
C LEU A 98 10.65 -4.36 -12.81
N PHE A 99 9.36 -4.26 -13.12
CA PHE A 99 8.56 -5.34 -13.71
C PHE A 99 9.03 -5.69 -15.13
N LYS A 100 9.45 -4.71 -15.93
CA LYS A 100 10.02 -4.93 -17.27
C LYS A 100 11.44 -5.47 -17.23
N ALA A 101 12.26 -5.02 -16.29
CA ALA A 101 13.68 -5.36 -16.21
C ALA A 101 13.89 -6.79 -15.68
N ASP A 102 13.08 -7.24 -14.71
CA ASP A 102 13.27 -8.57 -14.11
C ASP A 102 12.61 -9.71 -14.93
N GLY A 103 11.68 -9.39 -15.84
CA GLY A 103 11.04 -10.36 -16.75
C GLY A 103 10.33 -11.55 -16.06
N LYS A 104 10.28 -11.55 -14.73
CA LYS A 104 9.67 -12.53 -13.86
C LYS A 104 9.16 -11.76 -12.64
N PRO A 105 7.93 -12.00 -12.18
CA PRO A 105 7.50 -11.46 -10.91
C PRO A 105 8.38 -12.12 -9.84
N THR A 106 9.27 -11.36 -9.21
CA THR A 106 9.79 -11.75 -7.89
C THR A 106 8.62 -11.67 -6.91
N LEU A 107 7.79 -12.72 -6.94
CA LEU A 107 6.91 -13.14 -5.86
C LEU A 107 7.77 -13.22 -4.60
N VAL A 108 7.84 -12.12 -3.85
CA VAL A 108 8.34 -12.16 -2.50
C VAL A 108 7.35 -13.00 -1.73
N LYS A 109 7.69 -14.28 -1.61
CA LYS A 109 6.94 -15.31 -0.91
C LYS A 109 6.96 -14.99 0.58
N LYS A 110 6.11 -14.08 1.02
CA LYS A 110 6.00 -13.71 2.43
C LYS A 110 4.55 -13.50 2.83
N LYS A 111 4.21 -14.09 3.97
CA LYS A 111 2.87 -14.20 4.56
C LYS A 111 2.25 -12.81 4.76
N SER A 112 1.46 -12.34 3.80
CA SER A 112 0.52 -11.25 4.01
C SER A 112 -0.88 -11.84 4.22
N ASN A 113 -1.54 -11.48 5.32
CA ASN A 113 -2.81 -12.05 5.79
C ASN A 113 -4.04 -11.41 5.11
N VAL A 114 -3.92 -10.97 3.85
CA VAL A 114 -4.94 -10.18 3.16
C VAL A 114 -5.47 -10.94 1.96
N ALA A 115 -6.76 -11.32 2.04
CA ALA A 115 -7.50 -11.91 0.93
C ALA A 115 -7.72 -10.87 -0.19
N PRO A 116 -7.49 -11.22 -1.46
CA PRO A 116 -7.74 -10.32 -2.58
C PRO A 116 -9.22 -10.06 -2.82
N PRO A 117 -9.56 -8.92 -3.44
CA PRO A 117 -10.83 -8.76 -4.11
C PRO A 117 -10.89 -9.61 -5.40
N SER A 118 -11.83 -10.56 -5.47
CA SER A 118 -12.04 -11.46 -6.61
C SER A 118 -12.31 -10.69 -7.92
N PRO A 119 -11.68 -11.03 -9.05
CA PRO A 119 -11.87 -10.35 -10.34
C PRO A 119 -13.24 -10.58 -11.02
N ASN A 120 -14.22 -11.17 -10.35
CA ASN A 120 -15.53 -11.45 -10.95
C ASN A 120 -16.51 -10.30 -10.77
N ALA A 121 -16.63 -9.48 -11.82
CA ALA A 121 -17.90 -8.92 -12.29
C ALA A 121 -17.77 -8.42 -13.74
#